data_AF-A0A418FXF9-F1
#
_entry.id   AF-A0A418FXF9-F1
#
_cell.length_a   1.000
_cell.length_b   1.000
_cell.length_c   1.000
_cell.angle_alpha   90.00
_cell.angle_beta   90.00
_cell.angle_gamma   90.00
#
_symmetry.space_group_name_H-M   'P 1'
#
loop_
_entity.id
_entity.type
_entity.pdbx_description
1 polymer ?
#
loop_
_entity_poly.entity_id
_entity_poly.type
_entity_poly.pdbx_seq_one_letter_code
_entity_poly.pdbx_strand_id
1 'polypeptide(L)'
;MIASPLSQAQIDLMHRIYFKCVVADASPLKKPVLTAAEKRNANDRRIWTTCAGITQPTQTIYMYSGEAGGTKVSVNDVRNPLYPFFKDLPLQYSAYVDGDDLGKFSYQYQYTGMLADMLTKCKRFVAPRSALFLDEDHSYSVNPDYTDRCVERPRLPCEVNEMSFLDYMSATAGERGWSHKELVQQLEAVVCIHQHECLGQCTDYSDEFKRTFRPSGPPRCKTIVDRLQSKKLFIKLPKWRQVMAKYFPCLSDGSADEHAPDM
;
A
#
# COMPACT_ATOMS: atom_id res chain seq x y z
N MET A 1 -5.48 19.54 -12.95
CA MET A 1 -5.84 18.43 -12.04
C MET A 1 -5.23 18.72 -10.68
N ILE A 2 -6.03 19.25 -9.75
CA ILE A 2 -5.63 19.34 -8.34
C ILE A 2 -5.85 17.93 -7.80
N ALA A 3 -4.78 17.20 -7.53
CA ALA A 3 -4.90 15.95 -6.80
C ALA A 3 -5.49 16.30 -5.42
N SER A 4 -6.68 15.77 -5.11
CA SER A 4 -7.33 16.04 -3.83
C SER A 4 -6.38 15.64 -2.69
N PRO A 5 -6.18 16.49 -1.66
CA PRO A 5 -5.27 16.21 -0.53
C PRO A 5 -5.54 14.86 0.16
N LEU A 6 -6.79 14.40 0.11
CA LEU A 6 -7.25 13.12 0.65
C LEU A 6 -6.50 11.92 0.04
N SER A 7 -6.18 11.96 -1.27
CA SER A 7 -5.50 10.83 -1.92
C SER A 7 -4.04 10.74 -1.52
N GLN A 8 -3.37 11.88 -1.31
CA GLN A 8 -1.97 11.93 -0.90
C GLN A 8 -1.79 11.45 0.55
N ALA A 9 -2.70 11.82 1.45
CA ALA A 9 -2.68 11.35 2.84
C ALA A 9 -2.89 9.83 2.94
N GLN A 10 -3.77 9.24 2.13
CA GLN A 10 -3.97 7.80 2.11
C GLN A 10 -2.73 7.06 1.57
N ILE A 11 -2.10 7.58 0.51
CA ILE A 11 -0.86 7.00 -0.03
C ILE A 11 0.24 7.05 1.03
N ASP A 12 0.38 8.18 1.73
CA ASP A 12 1.36 8.30 2.80
C ASP A 12 1.06 7.30 3.93
N LEU A 13 -0.20 7.19 4.39
CA LEU A 13 -0.60 6.20 5.40
C LEU A 13 -0.21 4.76 4.98
N MET A 14 -0.49 4.36 3.73
CA MET A 14 -0.07 3.05 3.22
C MET A 14 1.45 2.88 3.21
N HIS A 15 2.17 3.94 2.83
CA HIS A 15 3.62 3.96 2.83
C HIS A 15 4.18 3.84 4.26
N ARG A 16 3.54 4.43 5.27
CA ARG A 16 3.93 4.30 6.68
C ARG A 16 3.77 2.87 7.18
N ILE A 17 2.67 2.18 6.84
CA ILE A 17 2.48 0.75 7.16
C ILE A 17 3.60 -0.08 6.50
N TYR A 18 3.86 0.12 5.21
CA TYR A 18 4.95 -0.56 4.51
C TYR A 18 6.29 -0.33 5.19
N PHE A 19 6.59 0.93 5.51
CA PHE A 19 7.86 1.32 6.12
C PHE A 19 8.08 0.59 7.45
N LYS A 20 7.07 0.59 8.34
CA LYS A 20 7.18 -0.11 9.62
C LYS A 20 7.30 -1.63 9.46
N CYS A 21 6.46 -2.23 8.63
CA CYS A 21 6.41 -3.67 8.48
C CYS A 21 7.55 -4.31 7.65
N VAL A 22 8.13 -3.55 6.71
CA VAL A 22 9.11 -4.08 5.73
C VAL A 22 10.50 -3.50 5.93
N VAL A 23 10.59 -2.24 6.38
CA VAL A 23 11.87 -1.54 6.58
C VAL A 23 12.30 -1.64 8.04
N ALA A 24 11.50 -1.11 8.97
CA ALA A 24 11.86 -1.01 10.39
C ALA A 24 11.88 -2.37 11.10
N ASP A 25 10.82 -3.18 10.95
CA ASP A 25 10.69 -4.50 11.61
C ASP A 25 11.69 -5.55 11.10
N ALA A 26 12.36 -5.29 9.98
CA ALA A 26 13.41 -6.17 9.46
C ALA A 26 14.81 -5.84 10.02
N SER A 27 14.94 -4.84 10.90
CA SER A 27 16.17 -4.62 11.67
C SER A 27 16.23 -5.63 12.83
N PRO A 28 17.40 -6.24 13.12
CA PRO A 28 17.55 -7.25 14.18
C PRO A 28 17.28 -6.70 15.59
N LEU A 29 17.32 -5.38 15.74
CA LEU A 29 16.81 -4.67 16.91
C LEU A 29 15.48 -4.06 16.47
N LYS A 30 14.36 -4.54 17.02
CA LYS A 30 13.06 -3.87 16.87
C LYS A 30 13.22 -2.44 17.35
N LYS A 31 13.27 -1.50 16.40
CA LYS A 31 13.41 -0.08 16.68
C LYS A 31 12.22 0.63 16.05
N PRO A 32 11.42 1.37 16.83
CA PRO A 32 10.31 2.13 16.26
C PRO A 32 10.79 3.19 15.26
N VAL A 33 12.08 3.56 15.29
CA VAL A 33 12.72 4.55 14.39
C VAL A 33 14.08 4.03 13.91
N LEU A 34 14.38 4.21 12.61
CA LEU A 34 15.69 3.88 12.05
C LEU A 34 16.80 4.80 12.55
N THR A 35 17.99 4.26 12.75
CA THR A 35 19.20 5.05 13.06
C THR A 35 19.64 5.89 11.86
N ALA A 36 20.41 6.95 12.13
CA ALA A 36 20.96 7.81 11.08
C ALA A 36 21.90 7.07 10.10
N ALA A 37 22.50 5.94 10.50
CA ALA A 37 23.32 5.10 9.61
C ALA A 37 22.44 4.26 8.68
N GLU A 38 21.36 3.67 9.19
CA GLU A 38 20.39 2.90 8.40
C GLU A 38 19.71 3.79 7.36
N LYS A 39 19.26 4.99 7.74
CA LYS A 39 18.65 5.97 6.82
C LYS A 39 19.57 6.37 5.66
N ARG A 40 20.89 6.38 5.88
CA ARG A 40 21.90 6.76 4.88
C ARG A 40 22.41 5.60 4.02
N ASN A 41 21.99 4.37 4.28
CA ASN A 41 22.45 3.22 3.53
C ASN A 41 21.86 3.19 2.11
N ALA A 42 22.60 3.71 1.14
CA ALA A 42 22.18 3.77 -0.27
C ALA A 42 21.92 2.39 -0.91
N ASN A 43 22.45 1.31 -0.31
CA ASN A 43 22.25 -0.04 -0.81
C ASN A 43 20.95 -0.69 -0.28
N ASP A 44 20.27 -0.06 0.67
CA ASP A 44 18.98 -0.57 1.14
C ASP A 44 17.88 -0.29 0.09
N ARG A 45 17.65 -1.28 -0.77
CA ARG A 45 16.66 -1.22 -1.85
C ARG A 45 15.21 -1.09 -1.37
N ARG A 46 14.93 -1.24 -0.08
CA ARG A 46 13.59 -1.03 0.49
C ARG A 46 13.31 0.45 0.75
N ILE A 47 14.37 1.24 0.96
CA ILE A 47 14.31 2.69 1.17
C ILE A 47 14.67 3.41 -0.14
N TRP A 48 15.73 2.98 -0.79
CA TRP A 48 16.32 3.62 -1.95
C TRP A 48 16.18 2.72 -3.18
N THR A 49 15.03 2.80 -3.83
CA THR A 49 14.86 2.40 -5.24
C THR A 49 15.06 3.64 -6.09
N THR A 50 16.04 3.60 -6.98
CA THR A 50 16.42 4.76 -7.81
C THR A 50 15.25 5.23 -8.68
N CYS A 51 14.56 6.28 -8.25
CA CYS A 51 13.83 7.16 -9.15
C CYS A 51 14.86 8.08 -9.84
N ALA A 52 14.67 8.36 -11.14
CA ALA A 52 15.59 9.18 -11.90
C ALA A 52 15.80 10.55 -11.22
N GLY A 53 17.00 10.80 -10.67
CA GLY A 53 17.39 12.11 -10.13
C GLY A 53 17.92 12.15 -8.69
N ILE A 54 17.71 11.10 -7.88
CA ILE A 54 18.35 10.97 -6.55
C ILE A 54 19.50 9.97 -6.67
N THR A 55 20.72 10.46 -6.49
CA THR A 55 21.93 9.62 -6.63
C THR A 55 22.46 9.15 -5.27
N GLN A 56 22.17 9.88 -4.19
CA GLN A 56 22.63 9.54 -2.83
C GLN A 56 21.62 9.94 -1.75
N PRO A 57 21.47 9.16 -0.67
CA PRO A 57 20.61 9.48 0.48
C PRO A 57 20.92 10.82 1.17
N THR A 58 22.18 11.25 1.14
CA THR A 58 22.66 12.50 1.75
C THR A 58 22.57 13.70 0.82
N GLN A 59 22.09 13.51 -0.41
CA GLN A 59 21.92 14.59 -1.38
C GLN A 59 20.94 15.63 -0.83
N THR A 60 21.29 16.91 -0.98
CA THR A 60 20.40 18.02 -0.64
C THR A 60 19.20 18.06 -1.58
N ILE A 61 18.03 18.40 -1.04
CA ILE A 61 16.80 18.56 -1.81
C ILE A 61 16.89 19.81 -2.67
N TYR A 62 16.71 19.61 -3.98
CA TYR A 62 16.59 20.69 -4.97
C TYR A 62 15.27 20.55 -5.71
N MET A 63 14.69 21.68 -6.10
CA MET A 63 13.50 21.74 -6.94
C MET A 63 13.84 22.43 -8.26
N TYR A 64 13.12 22.07 -9.32
CA TYR A 64 13.17 22.84 -10.57
C TYR A 64 12.39 24.14 -10.39
N SER A 65 13.02 25.27 -10.71
CA SER A 65 12.34 26.56 -10.77
C SER A 65 11.60 26.68 -12.11
N GLY A 66 10.27 26.78 -12.08
CA GLY A 66 9.43 26.86 -13.27
C GLY A 66 9.08 25.48 -13.86
N GLU A 67 9.29 25.29 -15.16
CA GLU A 67 8.94 24.05 -15.87
C GLU A 67 9.98 22.93 -15.69
N ALA A 68 9.58 21.70 -16.03
CA ALA A 68 10.46 20.53 -15.97
C ALA A 68 11.70 20.73 -16.87
N GLY A 69 12.90 20.61 -16.29
CA GLY A 69 14.17 20.87 -16.99
C GLY A 69 14.75 22.27 -16.78
N GLY A 70 14.08 23.13 -16.01
CA GLY A 70 14.60 24.44 -15.61
C GLY A 70 15.82 24.38 -14.68
N THR A 71 16.24 25.53 -14.16
CA THR A 71 17.36 25.59 -13.20
C THR A 71 16.96 24.93 -11.87
N LYS A 72 17.81 24.04 -11.36
CA LYS A 72 17.66 23.48 -10.02
C LYS A 72 17.98 24.55 -8.99
N VAL A 73 17.03 24.85 -8.11
CA VAL A 73 17.18 25.79 -7.01
C VAL A 73 17.05 25.05 -5.68
N SER A 74 17.83 25.47 -4.68
CA SER A 74 17.65 24.97 -3.32
C SER A 74 16.38 25.58 -2.75
N VAL A 75 15.54 24.75 -2.14
CA VAL A 75 14.34 25.21 -1.42
C VAL A 75 14.67 25.97 -0.13
N ASN A 76 15.93 25.88 0.32
CA ASN A 76 16.44 26.52 1.53
C ASN A 76 17.22 27.82 1.26
N ASP A 77 17.31 28.26 0.00
CA ASP A 77 17.78 29.61 -0.30
C ASP A 77 16.73 30.63 0.16
N VAL A 78 17.10 31.60 0.99
CA VAL A 78 16.19 32.65 1.51
C VAL A 78 15.49 33.43 0.39
N ARG A 79 16.09 33.49 -0.80
CA ARG A 79 15.53 34.15 -1.99
C ARG A 79 14.51 33.28 -2.72
N ASN A 80 14.40 31.99 -2.38
CA ASN A 80 13.43 31.09 -2.97
C ASN A 80 12.04 31.41 -2.40
N PRO A 81 11.01 31.62 -3.24
CA PRO A 81 9.64 31.84 -2.77
C PRO A 81 9.11 30.72 -1.85
N LEU A 82 9.65 29.51 -1.97
CA LEU A 82 9.27 28.36 -1.14
C LEU A 82 10.03 28.29 0.19
N TYR A 83 11.04 29.12 0.41
CA TYR A 83 11.84 29.14 1.64
C TYR A 83 11.00 29.13 2.93
N PRO A 84 9.92 29.92 3.06
CA PRO A 84 9.12 29.93 4.29
C PRO A 84 8.56 28.56 4.68
N PHE A 85 8.32 27.67 3.71
CA PHE A 85 7.77 26.33 3.92
C PHE A 85 8.84 25.28 4.24
N PHE A 86 10.08 25.48 3.76
CA PHE A 86 11.16 24.49 3.88
C PHE A 86 12.23 24.86 4.91
N LYS A 87 12.33 26.11 5.35
CA LYS A 87 13.41 26.62 6.23
C LYS A 87 13.65 25.81 7.50
N ASP A 88 12.61 25.17 8.01
CA ASP A 88 12.67 24.42 9.27
C ASP A 88 12.74 22.89 9.04
N LEU A 89 12.60 22.45 7.79
CA LEU A 89 12.64 21.04 7.43
C LEU A 89 14.08 20.59 7.14
N PRO A 90 14.39 19.29 7.27
CA PRO A 90 15.74 18.78 6.98
C PRO A 90 16.20 19.03 5.54
N LEU A 91 17.52 19.16 5.32
CA LEU A 91 18.06 19.44 3.98
C LEU A 91 18.22 18.20 3.10
N GLN A 92 18.39 17.03 3.70
CA GLN A 92 18.81 15.80 3.02
C GLN A 92 17.66 14.80 2.90
N TYR A 93 17.58 14.08 1.78
CA TYR A 93 16.54 13.05 1.58
C TYR A 93 16.50 12.00 2.69
N SER A 94 17.66 11.58 3.21
CA SER A 94 17.75 10.57 4.28
C SER A 94 17.02 10.95 5.57
N ALA A 95 16.84 12.24 5.84
CA ALA A 95 16.11 12.70 7.01
C ALA A 95 14.57 12.55 6.87
N TYR A 96 14.05 12.41 5.65
CA TYR A 96 12.61 12.25 5.37
C TYR A 96 12.16 10.80 5.29
N VAL A 97 13.09 9.85 5.42
CA VAL A 97 12.84 8.41 5.25
C VAL A 97 11.82 7.90 6.27
N ASP A 98 11.88 8.39 7.52
CA ASP A 98 10.95 8.01 8.58
C ASP A 98 10.26 9.25 9.15
N GLY A 99 8.98 9.42 8.84
CA GLY A 99 8.15 10.51 9.37
C GLY A 99 7.96 10.48 10.90
N ASP A 100 8.34 9.40 11.59
CA ASP A 100 8.37 9.37 13.06
C ASP A 100 9.56 10.14 13.64
N ASP A 101 10.55 10.45 12.80
CA ASP A 101 11.79 11.13 13.16
C ASP A 101 12.12 12.21 12.13
N LEU A 102 11.23 13.21 12.10
CA LEU A 102 11.33 14.45 11.32
C LEU A 102 11.48 15.68 12.24
N GLY A 103 11.93 15.48 13.48
CA GLY A 103 12.03 16.52 14.50
C GLY A 103 10.66 17.09 14.89
N LYS A 104 10.52 18.42 14.90
CA LYS A 104 9.27 19.10 15.27
C LYS A 104 8.10 18.85 14.29
N PHE A 105 8.38 18.29 13.12
CA PHE A 105 7.39 17.94 12.10
C PHE A 105 7.09 16.44 12.06
N SER A 106 7.58 15.68 13.04
CA SER A 106 7.24 14.26 13.14
C SER A 106 5.74 14.10 13.31
N TYR A 107 5.17 13.12 12.63
CA TYR A 107 3.72 12.90 12.62
C TYR A 107 3.40 11.42 12.62
N GLN A 108 2.24 11.08 13.17
CA GLN A 108 1.77 9.72 13.32
C GLN A 108 0.30 9.65 12.90
N TYR A 109 -0.09 8.50 12.37
CA TYR A 109 -1.49 8.19 12.10
C TYR A 109 -2.07 7.35 13.23
N GLN A 110 -3.36 7.56 13.49
CA GLN A 110 -4.17 6.60 14.21
C GLN A 110 -4.77 5.63 13.21
N TYR A 111 -4.63 4.33 13.48
CA TYR A 111 -5.09 3.26 12.61
C TYR A 111 -6.34 2.63 13.20
N THR A 112 -7.31 2.31 12.34
CA THR A 112 -8.52 1.58 12.74
C THR A 112 -8.83 0.47 11.76
N GLY A 113 -9.68 -0.47 12.16
CA GLY A 113 -10.18 -1.51 11.27
C GLY A 113 -9.06 -2.32 10.63
N MET A 114 -9.16 -2.56 9.32
CA MET A 114 -8.18 -3.37 8.58
C MET A 114 -6.81 -2.69 8.44
N LEU A 115 -6.72 -1.37 8.55
CA LEU A 115 -5.43 -0.66 8.52
C LEU A 115 -4.62 -0.93 9.79
N ALA A 116 -5.29 -1.02 10.94
CA ALA A 116 -4.67 -1.45 12.19
C ALA A 116 -4.19 -2.91 12.12
N ASP A 117 -4.98 -3.79 11.50
CA ASP A 117 -4.56 -5.17 11.24
C ASP A 117 -3.33 -5.25 10.33
N MET A 118 -3.28 -4.46 9.26
CA MET A 118 -2.12 -4.41 8.36
C MET A 118 -0.85 -3.95 9.09
N LEU A 119 -0.95 -2.91 9.92
CA LEU A 119 0.18 -2.40 10.69
C LEU A 119 0.68 -3.40 11.75
N THR A 120 -0.24 -4.04 12.46
CA THR A 120 0.12 -4.91 13.59
C THR A 120 0.51 -6.32 13.17
N LYS A 121 -0.09 -6.84 12.09
CA LYS A 121 0.16 -8.20 11.59
C LYS A 121 1.20 -8.22 10.46
N CYS A 122 1.46 -7.08 9.82
CA CYS A 122 2.47 -6.95 8.76
C CYS A 122 2.38 -8.07 7.70
N LYS A 123 3.48 -8.80 7.45
CA LYS A 123 3.52 -9.90 6.49
C LYS A 123 2.55 -11.05 6.81
N ARG A 124 2.04 -11.12 8.04
CA ARG A 124 1.06 -12.13 8.49
C ARG A 124 -0.39 -11.69 8.27
N PHE A 125 -0.64 -10.46 7.83
CA PHE A 125 -1.98 -9.96 7.53
C PHE A 125 -2.68 -10.82 6.46
N VAL A 126 -1.96 -11.20 5.41
CA VAL A 126 -2.41 -12.17 4.39
C VAL A 126 -1.42 -13.33 4.36
N ALA A 127 -1.73 -14.47 4.96
CA ALA A 127 -0.82 -15.62 4.99
C ALA A 127 -1.59 -16.95 4.94
N PRO A 128 -1.04 -18.01 4.30
CA PRO A 128 -1.66 -19.32 4.32
C PRO A 128 -1.84 -19.83 5.76
N ARG A 129 -3.03 -20.33 6.09
CA ARG A 129 -3.34 -20.94 7.39
C ARG A 129 -3.19 -22.46 7.28
N SER A 130 -2.04 -23.01 7.63
CA SER A 130 -1.91 -24.48 7.72
C SER A 130 -2.95 -25.03 8.69
N ALA A 131 -3.71 -26.04 8.26
CA ALA A 131 -4.65 -26.78 9.11
C ALA A 131 -3.87 -27.64 10.12
N LEU A 132 -3.23 -27.01 11.11
CA LEU A 132 -2.53 -27.66 12.22
C LEU A 132 -2.66 -26.79 13.47
N PHE A 133 -3.74 -26.99 14.22
CA PHE A 133 -3.78 -27.45 15.61
C PHE A 133 -2.57 -27.25 16.56
N LEU A 134 -1.66 -26.31 16.34
CA LEU A 134 -0.51 -26.04 17.22
C LEU A 134 -0.24 -24.55 17.50
N ASP A 135 -1.19 -23.67 17.18
CA ASP A 135 -1.29 -22.38 17.85
C ASP A 135 -2.74 -22.24 18.30
N GLU A 136 -3.00 -22.65 19.55
CA GLU A 136 -4.22 -22.35 20.31
C GLU A 136 -4.37 -20.86 20.63
N ASP A 137 -3.69 -20.00 19.87
CA ASP A 137 -3.90 -18.57 19.91
C ASP A 137 -4.45 -18.14 18.55
N HIS A 138 -5.77 -17.97 18.49
CA HIS A 138 -6.43 -17.16 17.47
C HIS A 138 -5.88 -15.71 17.46
N SER A 139 -5.02 -15.36 18.41
CA SER A 139 -4.17 -14.18 18.37
C SER A 139 -3.00 -14.39 17.41
N TYR A 140 -3.14 -13.79 16.24
CA TYR A 140 -1.97 -13.33 15.50
C TYR A 140 -1.01 -12.69 16.50
N SER A 141 0.28 -13.05 16.52
CA SER A 141 1.24 -12.29 17.33
C SER A 141 1.27 -10.85 16.81
N VAL A 142 0.44 -9.99 17.41
CA VAL A 142 0.33 -8.56 17.16
C VAL A 142 1.70 -7.99 17.50
N ASN A 143 2.26 -7.13 16.64
CA ASN A 143 3.45 -6.39 17.03
C ASN A 143 3.05 -5.38 18.12
N PRO A 144 3.43 -5.58 19.39
CA PRO A 144 3.00 -4.71 20.49
C PRO A 144 3.57 -3.29 20.36
N ASP A 145 4.63 -3.11 19.56
CA ASP A 145 5.28 -1.83 19.36
C ASP A 145 4.42 -0.82 18.56
N TYR A 146 3.31 -1.28 17.96
CA TYR A 146 2.42 -0.46 17.14
C TYR A 146 0.96 -0.43 17.63
N THR A 147 0.64 -1.11 18.74
CA THR A 147 -0.74 -1.18 19.25
C THR A 147 -1.21 0.14 19.85
N ASP A 148 -0.29 0.94 20.39
CA ASP A 148 -0.52 2.30 20.89
C ASP A 148 -1.05 3.26 19.81
N ARG A 149 -0.82 2.94 18.53
CA ARG A 149 -1.29 3.69 17.36
C ARG A 149 -2.64 3.22 16.84
N CYS A 150 -3.20 2.16 17.42
CA CYS A 150 -4.44 1.56 16.97
C CYS A 150 -5.59 2.04 17.85
N VAL A 151 -6.66 2.52 17.22
CA VAL A 151 -7.90 2.87 17.92
C VAL A 151 -8.90 1.75 17.69
N GLU A 152 -9.34 1.13 18.80
CA GLU A 152 -10.40 0.13 18.76
C GLU A 152 -11.74 0.80 18.46
N ARG A 153 -12.44 0.24 17.48
CA ARG A 153 -13.83 0.60 17.17
C ARG A 153 -14.58 -0.62 16.67
N PRO A 154 -15.91 -0.62 16.76
CA PRO A 154 -16.72 -1.61 16.07
C PRO A 154 -16.39 -1.67 14.58
N ARG A 155 -16.30 -2.88 14.04
CA ARG A 155 -16.06 -3.12 12.61
C ARG A 155 -17.33 -2.83 11.84
N LEU A 156 -17.19 -2.16 10.70
CA LEU A 156 -18.28 -1.95 9.77
C LEU A 156 -18.61 -3.28 9.06
N PRO A 157 -19.87 -3.48 8.60
CA PRO A 157 -20.25 -4.70 7.90
C PRO A 157 -19.37 -5.03 6.68
N CYS A 158 -18.96 -4.01 5.92
CA CYS A 158 -18.06 -4.18 4.78
C CYS A 158 -16.67 -4.70 5.19
N GLU A 159 -16.13 -4.23 6.32
CA GLU A 159 -14.84 -4.69 6.85
C GLU A 159 -14.92 -6.13 7.34
N VAL A 160 -16.01 -6.50 8.01
CA VAL A 160 -16.24 -7.89 8.44
C VAL A 160 -16.29 -8.83 7.24
N ASN A 161 -16.96 -8.39 6.18
CA ASN A 161 -17.10 -9.16 4.96
C ASN A 161 -15.76 -9.31 4.20
N GLU A 162 -14.98 -8.23 4.07
CA GLU A 162 -13.65 -8.28 3.46
C GLU A 162 -12.70 -9.16 4.27
N MET A 163 -12.71 -9.03 5.60
CA MET A 163 -11.92 -9.89 6.49
C MET A 163 -12.31 -11.36 6.36
N SER A 164 -13.61 -11.66 6.29
CA SER A 164 -14.11 -13.04 6.09
C SER A 164 -13.64 -13.64 4.76
N PHE A 165 -13.56 -12.81 3.71
CA PHE A 165 -13.00 -13.24 2.43
C PHE A 165 -11.50 -13.53 2.50
N LEU A 166 -10.71 -12.64 3.11
CA LEU A 166 -9.27 -12.86 3.31
C LEU A 166 -8.99 -14.11 4.16
N ASP A 167 -9.80 -14.33 5.18
CA ASP A 167 -9.76 -15.50 6.03
C ASP A 167 -10.04 -16.80 5.27
N TYR A 168 -11.08 -16.78 4.41
CA TYR A 168 -11.40 -17.88 3.53
C TYR A 168 -10.27 -18.20 2.55
N MET A 169 -9.67 -17.18 1.94
CA MET A 169 -8.53 -17.34 1.03
C MET A 169 -7.31 -17.89 1.76
N SER A 170 -7.06 -17.43 2.98
CA SER A 170 -5.95 -17.87 3.82
C SER A 170 -6.11 -19.34 4.25
N ALA A 171 -7.31 -19.76 4.65
CA ALA A 171 -7.63 -21.16 4.95
C ALA A 171 -7.50 -22.05 3.72
N THR A 172 -8.10 -21.63 2.59
CA THR A 172 -8.00 -22.30 1.28
C THR A 172 -6.55 -22.53 0.87
N ALA A 173 -5.70 -21.52 1.08
CA ALA A 173 -4.28 -21.60 0.76
C ALA A 173 -3.56 -22.64 1.61
N GLY A 174 -3.83 -22.71 2.92
CA GLY A 174 -3.19 -23.69 3.78
C GLY A 174 -3.67 -25.12 3.55
N GLU A 175 -4.97 -25.32 3.29
CA GLU A 175 -5.51 -26.63 2.88
C GLU A 175 -4.86 -27.16 1.59
N ARG A 176 -4.50 -26.24 0.67
CA ARG A 176 -3.90 -26.58 -0.63
C ARG A 176 -2.38 -26.51 -0.65
N GLY A 177 -1.75 -26.20 0.49
CA GLY A 177 -0.30 -26.03 0.57
C GLY A 177 0.25 -24.89 -0.30
N TRP A 178 -0.54 -23.85 -0.58
CA TRP A 178 -0.09 -22.69 -1.33
C TRP A 178 0.95 -21.90 -0.52
N SER A 179 2.02 -21.49 -1.20
CA SER A 179 2.94 -20.51 -0.64
C SER A 179 2.25 -19.14 -0.46
N HIS A 180 2.80 -18.27 0.41
CA HIS A 180 2.30 -16.89 0.54
C HIS A 180 2.27 -16.15 -0.80
N LYS A 181 3.29 -16.32 -1.64
CA LYS A 181 3.34 -15.72 -2.99
C LYS A 181 2.18 -16.21 -3.86
N GLU A 182 1.85 -17.49 -3.77
CA GLU A 182 0.74 -18.07 -4.52
C GLU A 182 -0.62 -17.59 -4.00
N LEU A 183 -0.81 -17.52 -2.68
CA LEU A 183 -2.00 -16.90 -2.08
C LEU A 183 -2.21 -15.47 -2.59
N VAL A 184 -1.18 -14.62 -2.51
CA VAL A 184 -1.27 -13.23 -3.00
C VAL A 184 -1.60 -13.19 -4.50
N GLN A 185 -0.96 -14.05 -5.30
CA GLN A 185 -1.24 -14.12 -6.74
C GLN A 185 -2.69 -14.55 -7.03
N GLN A 186 -3.23 -15.51 -6.28
CA GLN A 186 -4.62 -15.97 -6.43
C GLN A 186 -5.62 -14.90 -5.96
N LEU A 187 -5.32 -14.20 -4.86
CA LEU A 187 -6.10 -13.08 -4.35
C LEU A 187 -6.19 -11.95 -5.38
N GLU A 188 -5.04 -11.50 -5.90
CA GLU A 188 -5.01 -10.48 -6.96
C GLU A 188 -5.78 -10.92 -8.21
N ALA A 189 -5.65 -12.20 -8.62
CA ALA A 189 -6.34 -12.72 -9.78
C ALA A 189 -7.86 -12.65 -9.64
N VAL A 190 -8.42 -13.13 -8.51
CA VAL A 190 -9.87 -13.15 -8.29
C VAL A 190 -10.45 -11.75 -8.07
N VAL A 191 -9.71 -10.85 -7.40
CA VAL A 191 -10.14 -9.47 -7.20
C VAL A 191 -10.13 -8.70 -8.53
N CYS A 192 -9.06 -8.80 -9.32
CA CYS A 192 -8.97 -8.07 -10.58
C CYS A 192 -9.96 -8.57 -11.64
N ILE A 193 -10.21 -9.89 -11.73
CA ILE A 193 -11.22 -10.38 -12.68
C ILE A 193 -12.64 -10.01 -12.23
N HIS A 194 -12.92 -10.01 -10.93
CA HIS A 194 -14.21 -9.55 -10.40
C HIS A 194 -14.43 -8.07 -10.68
N GLN A 195 -13.41 -7.21 -10.47
CA GLN A 195 -13.47 -5.80 -10.88
C GLN A 195 -13.84 -5.70 -12.36
N HIS A 196 -13.12 -6.41 -13.23
CA HIS A 196 -13.34 -6.37 -14.68
C HIS A 196 -14.74 -6.85 -15.10
N GLU A 197 -15.25 -7.92 -14.49
CA GLU A 197 -16.55 -8.51 -14.82
C GLU A 197 -17.72 -7.73 -14.19
N CYS A 198 -17.56 -7.11 -13.01
CA CYS A 198 -18.69 -6.62 -12.21
C CYS A 198 -18.69 -5.14 -11.85
N LEU A 199 -17.52 -4.51 -11.67
CA LEU A 199 -17.42 -3.12 -11.22
C LEU A 199 -16.94 -2.17 -12.32
N GLY A 200 -16.54 -2.72 -13.47
CA GLY A 200 -16.12 -1.98 -14.65
C GLY A 200 -14.87 -2.57 -15.29
N GLN A 201 -14.79 -2.48 -16.62
CA GLN A 201 -13.69 -3.08 -17.35
C GLN A 201 -12.34 -2.52 -16.91
N CYS A 202 -11.41 -3.41 -16.52
CA CYS A 202 -10.00 -3.05 -16.43
C CYS A 202 -9.46 -2.71 -17.82
N THR A 203 -9.33 -1.43 -18.14
CA THR A 203 -8.75 -0.91 -19.39
C THR A 203 -7.32 -0.41 -19.18
N ASP A 204 -6.59 -0.21 -20.28
CA ASP A 204 -5.29 0.45 -20.23
C ASP A 204 -5.44 1.97 -20.03
N TYR A 205 -4.36 2.64 -19.67
CA TYR A 205 -4.31 4.10 -19.60
C TYR A 205 -4.55 4.72 -20.98
N SER A 206 -5.18 5.90 -21.01
CA SER A 206 -5.35 6.66 -22.25
C SER A 206 -4.00 7.09 -22.85
N ASP A 207 -3.97 7.33 -24.16
CA ASP A 207 -2.75 7.77 -24.85
C ASP A 207 -2.27 9.13 -24.34
N GLU A 208 -3.18 10.01 -23.97
CA GLU A 208 -2.85 11.27 -23.30
C GLU A 208 -2.13 11.03 -21.97
N PHE A 209 -2.68 10.16 -21.12
CA PHE A 209 -2.04 9.82 -19.84
C PHE A 209 -0.66 9.20 -20.05
N LYS A 210 -0.52 8.30 -21.03
CA LYS A 210 0.76 7.66 -21.36
C LYS A 210 1.80 8.67 -21.85
N ARG A 211 1.41 9.66 -22.66
CA ARG A 211 2.32 10.73 -23.13
C ARG A 211 2.80 11.60 -21.97
N THR A 212 1.91 11.91 -21.03
CA THR A 212 2.21 12.82 -19.91
C THR A 212 3.02 12.13 -18.83
N PHE A 213 2.55 11.00 -18.31
CA PHE A 213 3.12 10.34 -17.13
C PHE A 213 4.12 9.23 -17.47
N ARG A 214 4.17 8.79 -18.73
CA ARG A 214 5.09 7.76 -19.24
C ARG A 214 5.18 6.53 -18.31
N PRO A 215 4.04 5.90 -17.97
CA PRO A 215 4.05 4.72 -17.09
C PRO A 215 4.82 3.58 -17.76
N SER A 216 5.51 2.76 -16.97
CA SER A 216 6.32 1.64 -17.47
C SER A 216 5.48 0.47 -18.03
N GLY A 217 4.16 0.53 -17.91
CA GLY A 217 3.24 -0.49 -18.42
C GLY A 217 1.79 -0.18 -18.03
N PRO A 218 0.84 -1.05 -18.43
CA PRO A 218 -0.57 -0.92 -18.08
C PRO A 218 -0.82 -1.02 -16.57
N PRO A 219 -2.03 -0.66 -16.10
CA PRO A 219 -2.44 -0.92 -14.71
C PRO A 219 -2.30 -2.40 -14.32
N ARG A 220 -2.03 -2.66 -13.03
CA ARG A 220 -1.82 -4.03 -12.51
C ARG A 220 -2.96 -4.98 -12.86
N CYS A 221 -4.21 -4.59 -12.60
CA CYS A 221 -5.37 -5.44 -12.90
C CYS A 221 -5.57 -5.66 -14.41
N LYS A 222 -5.26 -4.68 -15.28
CA LYS A 222 -5.27 -4.88 -16.73
C LYS A 222 -4.33 -6.01 -17.14
N THR A 223 -3.09 -5.98 -16.63
CA THR A 223 -2.08 -7.01 -16.92
C THR A 223 -2.52 -8.39 -16.43
N ILE A 224 -3.14 -8.47 -15.25
CA ILE A 224 -3.62 -9.73 -14.68
C ILE A 224 -4.78 -10.31 -15.51
N VAL A 225 -5.77 -9.48 -15.85
CA VAL A 225 -6.94 -9.88 -16.66
C VAL A 225 -6.50 -10.35 -18.05
N ASP A 226 -5.60 -9.62 -18.72
CA ASP A 226 -5.07 -10.05 -20.02
C ASP A 226 -4.39 -11.42 -19.95
N ARG A 227 -3.66 -11.68 -18.86
CA ARG A 227 -3.02 -12.99 -18.64
C ARG A 227 -4.03 -14.10 -18.36
N LEU A 228 -5.14 -13.81 -17.68
CA LEU A 228 -6.23 -14.77 -17.49
C LEU A 228 -6.91 -15.09 -18.83
N GLN A 229 -7.27 -14.06 -19.61
CA GLN A 229 -7.92 -14.21 -20.91
C GLN A 229 -7.02 -14.95 -21.93
N SER A 230 -5.72 -14.66 -21.92
CA SER A 230 -4.73 -15.35 -22.76
C SER A 230 -4.25 -16.69 -22.20
N LYS A 231 -4.85 -17.20 -21.11
CA LYS A 231 -4.51 -18.49 -20.47
C LYS A 231 -3.02 -18.60 -20.04
N LYS A 232 -2.39 -17.47 -19.72
CA LYS A 232 -1.04 -17.36 -19.14
C LYS A 232 -1.04 -17.28 -17.61
N LEU A 233 -2.22 -17.17 -17.01
CA LEU A 233 -2.49 -17.20 -15.58
C LEU A 233 -3.76 -18.00 -15.36
N PHE A 234 -3.82 -18.76 -14.26
CA PHE A 234 -4.99 -19.57 -13.91
C PHE A 234 -5.40 -19.31 -12.47
N ILE A 235 -6.70 -19.16 -12.26
CA ILE A 235 -7.30 -19.14 -10.94
C ILE A 235 -7.45 -20.59 -10.46
N LYS A 236 -6.70 -20.94 -9.43
CA LYS A 236 -6.69 -22.26 -8.78
C LYS A 236 -7.74 -22.37 -7.68
N LEU A 237 -8.38 -21.27 -7.30
CA LEU A 237 -9.50 -21.27 -6.36
C LEU A 237 -10.73 -21.95 -7.01
N PRO A 238 -11.22 -23.08 -6.47
CA PRO A 238 -12.39 -23.74 -7.03
C PRO A 238 -13.64 -22.88 -6.88
N LYS A 239 -14.51 -22.90 -7.89
CA LYS A 239 -15.78 -22.15 -7.91
C LYS A 239 -15.59 -20.67 -7.55
N TRP A 240 -14.47 -20.07 -7.94
CA TRP A 240 -14.08 -18.72 -7.53
C TRP A 240 -15.17 -17.67 -7.79
N ARG A 241 -15.98 -17.80 -8.86
CA ARG A 241 -17.10 -16.89 -9.12
C ARG A 241 -18.17 -16.94 -8.03
N GLN A 242 -18.51 -18.13 -7.54
CA GLN A 242 -19.47 -18.29 -6.45
C GLN A 242 -18.90 -17.76 -5.13
N VAL A 243 -17.60 -17.96 -4.90
CA VAL A 243 -16.91 -17.38 -3.75
C VAL A 243 -16.96 -15.85 -3.82
N MET A 244 -16.60 -15.26 -4.96
CA MET A 244 -16.66 -13.81 -5.13
C MET A 244 -18.08 -13.29 -4.96
N ALA A 245 -19.09 -13.88 -5.60
CA ALA A 245 -20.47 -13.45 -5.47
C ALA A 245 -21.02 -13.54 -4.02
N LYS A 246 -20.51 -14.48 -3.22
CA LYS A 246 -20.87 -14.59 -1.79
C LYS A 246 -20.41 -13.39 -0.97
N TYR A 247 -19.19 -12.90 -1.21
CA TYR A 247 -18.60 -11.80 -0.43
C TYR A 247 -18.86 -10.45 -1.11
N PHE A 248 -18.67 -10.37 -2.42
CA PHE A 248 -18.78 -9.16 -3.22
C PHE A 248 -19.76 -9.42 -4.38
N PRO A 249 -21.07 -9.29 -4.14
CA PRO A 249 -22.06 -9.43 -5.21
C PRO A 249 -21.90 -8.32 -6.25
N CYS A 250 -22.16 -8.65 -7.52
CA CYS A 250 -22.11 -7.68 -8.60
C CYS A 250 -23.38 -6.81 -8.56
N LEU A 251 -23.25 -5.51 -8.89
CA LEU A 251 -24.38 -4.57 -8.83
C LEU A 251 -25.55 -4.96 -9.75
N SER A 252 -25.30 -5.81 -10.75
CA SER A 252 -26.34 -6.34 -11.65
C SER A 252 -27.28 -7.36 -10.99
N ASP A 253 -26.93 -7.91 -9.83
CA ASP A 253 -27.67 -9.01 -9.19
C ASP A 253 -28.66 -8.53 -8.12
N GLY A 254 -28.85 -7.21 -7.98
CA GLY A 254 -29.87 -6.62 -7.11
C GLY A 254 -29.70 -5.11 -6.99
N SER A 255 -30.68 -4.38 -7.53
CA SER A 255 -30.93 -2.93 -7.37
C SER A 255 -29.81 -1.97 -7.80
N ALA A 256 -30.01 -1.37 -8.97
CA ALA A 256 -29.84 0.06 -9.10
C ALA A 256 -30.85 0.74 -8.15
N ASP A 257 -30.52 0.83 -6.87
CA ASP A 257 -31.26 1.68 -5.93
C ASP A 257 -30.56 3.04 -5.84
N GLU A 258 -31.27 3.98 -6.43
CA GLU A 258 -31.15 5.42 -6.33
C GLU A 258 -31.23 5.86 -4.85
N HIS A 259 -30.09 5.86 -4.16
CA HIS A 259 -29.87 6.72 -3.01
C HIS A 259 -28.37 6.95 -2.79
N ALA A 260 -27.84 7.96 -3.46
CA ALA A 260 -26.67 8.67 -2.94
C ALA A 260 -27.15 9.49 -1.74
N PRO A 261 -26.70 9.23 -0.50
CA PRO A 261 -26.74 10.25 0.52
C PRO A 261 -25.67 11.29 0.14
N ASP A 262 -26.13 12.52 0.00
CA ASP A 262 -25.31 13.72 -0.08
C ASP A 262 -24.29 13.71 1.07
N MET A 263 -22.99 13.68 0.74
CA MET A 263 -21.88 14.06 1.62
C MET A 263 -20.79 14.75 0.80
#